data_AF-A0A7S4K3B3-F1
#
_entry.id   AF-A0A7S4K3B3-F1
#
_cell.length_a   1.000
_cell.length_b   1.000
_cell.length_c   1.000
_cell.angle_alpha   90.00
_cell.angle_beta   90.00
_cell.angle_gamma   90.00
#
_symmetry.space_group_name_H-M   'P 1'
#
loop_
_entity.id
_entity.type
_entity.pdbx_description
1 polymer ?
#
loop_
_entity_poly.entity_id
_entity_poly.type
_entity_poly.pdbx_seq_one_letter_code
_entity_poly.pdbx_strand_id
1 'polypeptide(L)'
;LKAIVDHKTDGHKVHRADKYIHHNGRRSLRKTTKGWHMCVEWKDGSTTWERLADVKESNPVQLAEYAVANGLEDEPAFAWWVPYTLRKRDRIIASVNKRYHKRTHKFGIRVPKTVEEAIQIDLENGNTLWQDAIAKEMKNVRVAFDIKAEGASAPVGFQEIKCHMIFDVKMENFRRKARLVAGGHMTETPATLTYASVVSRESVRIALTIAALNDLQVKAGDILNAYLTAPVSERIWCRCGLEFGQDAGRIAIVKRALYGLKSSGASFRNHLADCMRELGYKPCQADPDLWLKPEVRPEDGFK
;
A
#
# COMPACT_ATOMS: atom_id res chain seq x y z
N LEU A 1 -4.51 -6.33 -13.38
CA LEU A 1 -5.24 -6.55 -14.63
C LEU A 1 -5.56 -8.03 -14.78
N LYS A 2 -6.81 -8.36 -15.12
CA LYS A 2 -7.28 -9.71 -15.45
C LYS A 2 -7.10 -9.97 -16.95
N ALA A 3 -7.59 -9.05 -17.79
CA ALA A 3 -7.42 -9.08 -19.24
C ALA A 3 -7.43 -7.67 -19.84
N ILE A 4 -6.95 -7.54 -21.06
CA ILE A 4 -7.23 -6.38 -21.92
C ILE A 4 -8.33 -6.84 -22.87
N VAL A 5 -9.46 -6.14 -22.86
CA VAL A 5 -10.69 -6.60 -23.53
C VAL A 5 -11.03 -5.79 -24.76
N ASP A 6 -10.56 -4.54 -24.85
CA ASP A 6 -10.84 -3.66 -25.98
C ASP A 6 -9.74 -2.59 -26.14
N HIS A 7 -9.76 -1.86 -27.25
CA HIS A 7 -8.86 -0.75 -27.53
C HIS A 7 -9.57 0.35 -28.34
N LYS A 8 -9.16 1.60 -28.14
CA LYS A 8 -9.68 2.73 -28.92
C LYS A 8 -8.61 3.78 -29.16
N THR A 9 -8.89 4.67 -30.09
CA THR A 9 -8.03 5.81 -30.40
C THR A 9 -8.78 7.12 -30.20
N ASP A 10 -8.12 8.15 -29.70
CA ASP A 10 -8.73 9.46 -29.42
C ASP A 10 -8.67 10.43 -30.63
N GLY A 11 -8.32 9.92 -31.81
CA GLY A 11 -8.16 10.71 -33.04
C GLY A 11 -6.78 11.34 -33.21
N HIS A 12 -5.91 11.32 -32.20
CA HIS A 12 -4.55 11.89 -32.28
C HIS A 12 -3.45 10.83 -32.46
N LYS A 13 -3.82 9.64 -32.96
CA LYS A 13 -2.88 8.55 -33.21
C LYS A 13 -1.94 8.88 -34.36
N VAL A 14 -0.72 8.38 -34.29
CA VAL A 14 0.21 8.42 -35.42
C VAL A 14 -0.22 7.38 -36.45
N HIS A 15 -0.43 7.79 -37.69
CA HIS A 15 -0.81 6.90 -38.78
C HIS A 15 0.37 6.07 -39.28
N ARG A 16 0.08 4.92 -39.90
CA ARG A 16 1.08 4.01 -40.46
C ARG A 16 1.99 4.67 -41.50
N ALA A 17 1.49 5.66 -42.24
CA ALA A 17 2.29 6.45 -43.19
C ALA A 17 3.46 7.17 -42.49
N ASP A 18 3.27 7.61 -41.24
CA ASP A 18 4.25 8.35 -40.44
C ASP A 18 5.01 7.46 -39.45
N LYS A 19 5.05 6.14 -39.71
CA LYS A 19 5.68 5.13 -38.85
C LYS A 19 7.19 5.29 -38.73
N TYR A 20 7.84 5.91 -39.72
CA TYR A 20 9.30 6.07 -39.76
C TYR A 20 9.73 7.52 -39.53
N ILE A 21 10.83 7.69 -38.81
CA ILE A 21 11.54 8.96 -38.66
C ILE A 21 12.95 8.84 -39.22
N HIS A 22 13.42 9.92 -39.85
CA HIS A 22 14.76 10.05 -40.39
C HIS A 22 15.57 11.01 -39.51
N HIS A 23 16.68 10.54 -38.96
CA HIS A 23 17.59 11.36 -38.17
C HIS A 23 19.03 10.96 -38.50
N ASN A 24 19.87 11.93 -38.86
CA ASN A 24 21.27 11.72 -39.28
C ASN A 24 21.43 10.63 -40.35
N GLY A 25 20.60 10.65 -41.40
CA GLY A 25 20.65 9.67 -42.50
C GLY A 25 20.17 8.25 -42.15
N ARG A 26 19.79 7.97 -40.89
CA ARG A 26 19.30 6.66 -40.46
C ARG A 26 17.78 6.66 -40.31
N ARG A 27 17.11 5.68 -40.95
CA ARG A 27 15.68 5.43 -40.79
C ARG A 27 15.43 4.59 -39.54
N SER A 28 14.51 5.02 -38.68
CA SER A 28 14.10 4.28 -37.48
C SER A 28 12.60 4.35 -37.26
N LEU A 29 12.04 3.41 -36.49
CA LEU A 29 10.63 3.43 -36.10
C LEU A 29 10.38 4.59 -35.13
N ARG A 30 9.30 5.33 -35.37
CA ARG A 30 8.82 6.35 -34.44
C ARG A 30 8.36 5.68 -33.15
N LYS A 31 8.99 6.02 -32.03
CA LYS A 31 8.60 5.53 -30.70
C LYS A 31 7.48 6.40 -30.15
N THR A 32 6.25 5.95 -30.28
CA THR A 32 5.06 6.65 -29.80
C THR A 32 4.12 5.68 -29.09
N THR A 33 3.25 6.23 -28.25
CA THR A 33 2.05 5.58 -27.69
C THR A 33 0.85 6.53 -27.76
N LYS A 34 1.02 7.68 -28.43
CA LYS A 34 0.05 8.79 -28.44
C LYS A 34 -1.25 8.36 -29.10
N GLY A 35 -2.34 8.74 -28.46
CA GLY A 35 -3.69 8.61 -28.99
C GLY A 35 -4.30 7.22 -28.89
N TRP A 36 -3.74 6.35 -28.05
CA TRP A 36 -4.22 4.99 -27.83
C TRP A 36 -4.64 4.77 -26.37
N HIS A 37 -5.80 4.13 -26.21
CA HIS A 37 -6.34 3.72 -24.93
C HIS A 37 -6.73 2.24 -24.98
N MET A 38 -6.52 1.54 -23.87
CA MET A 38 -6.82 0.12 -23.71
C MET A 38 -7.92 -0.03 -22.67
N CYS A 39 -8.93 -0.83 -22.96
CA CYS A 39 -9.94 -1.23 -21.99
C CYS A 39 -9.38 -2.39 -21.17
N VAL A 40 -9.13 -2.13 -19.90
CA VAL A 40 -8.59 -3.07 -18.93
C VAL A 40 -9.73 -3.66 -18.12
N GLU A 41 -9.85 -4.98 -18.11
CA GLU A 41 -10.69 -5.71 -17.15
C GLU A 41 -9.86 -6.01 -15.90
N TRP A 42 -10.37 -5.63 -14.74
CA TRP A 42 -9.77 -5.89 -13.44
C TRP A 42 -10.24 -7.22 -12.85
N LYS A 43 -9.57 -7.68 -11.79
CA LYS A 43 -9.88 -9.00 -11.20
C LYS A 43 -11.26 -9.04 -10.53
N ASP A 44 -11.78 -7.89 -10.14
CA ASP A 44 -13.12 -7.71 -9.59
C ASP A 44 -14.22 -7.65 -10.68
N GLY A 45 -13.84 -7.78 -11.96
CA GLY A 45 -14.77 -7.72 -13.10
C GLY A 45 -15.09 -6.31 -13.59
N SER A 46 -14.59 -5.26 -12.93
CA SER A 46 -14.75 -3.89 -13.41
C SER A 46 -13.87 -3.61 -14.62
N THR A 47 -14.24 -2.62 -15.44
CA THR A 47 -13.45 -2.20 -16.62
C THR A 47 -13.11 -0.72 -16.56
N THR A 48 -11.87 -0.36 -16.95
CA THR A 48 -11.44 1.04 -17.09
C THR A 48 -10.66 1.26 -18.39
N TRP A 49 -10.75 2.48 -18.93
CA TRP A 49 -9.98 2.89 -20.10
C TRP A 49 -8.67 3.54 -19.66
N GLU A 50 -7.55 2.86 -19.91
CA GLU A 50 -6.21 3.29 -19.51
C GLU A 50 -5.39 3.73 -20.74
N ARG A 51 -4.45 4.65 -20.55
CA ARG A 51 -3.57 5.07 -21.64
C ARG A 51 -2.62 3.93 -22.02
N LEU A 52 -2.35 3.78 -23.32
CA LEU A 52 -1.44 2.75 -23.82
C LEU A 52 -0.05 2.82 -23.15
N ALA A 53 0.45 4.02 -22.88
CA ALA A 53 1.74 4.23 -22.20
C ALA A 53 1.77 3.53 -20.82
N ASP A 54 0.71 3.71 -20.04
CA ASP A 54 0.63 3.22 -18.66
C ASP A 54 0.48 1.69 -18.63
N VAL A 55 -0.35 1.15 -19.54
CA VAL A 55 -0.52 -0.31 -19.68
C VAL A 55 0.75 -0.98 -20.19
N LYS A 56 1.50 -0.33 -21.10
CA LYS A 56 2.79 -0.83 -21.59
C LYS A 56 3.84 -0.93 -20.50
N GLU A 57 3.95 0.06 -19.62
CA GLU A 57 4.95 0.02 -18.55
C GLU A 57 4.56 -0.95 -17.43
N SER A 58 3.27 -1.07 -17.13
CA SER A 58 2.77 -1.94 -16.06
C SER A 58 2.65 -3.41 -16.46
N ASN A 59 2.12 -3.69 -17.65
CA ASN A 59 1.78 -5.05 -18.12
C ASN A 59 2.22 -5.28 -19.59
N PRO A 60 3.53 -5.11 -19.90
CA PRO A 60 4.03 -5.12 -21.29
C PRO A 60 3.79 -6.44 -22.02
N VAL A 61 3.88 -7.58 -21.32
CA VAL A 61 3.71 -8.91 -21.91
C VAL A 61 2.26 -9.13 -22.35
N GLN A 62 1.30 -8.92 -21.44
CA GLN A 62 -0.13 -9.11 -21.72
C GLN A 62 -0.62 -8.16 -22.82
N LEU A 63 -0.13 -6.92 -22.82
CA LEU A 63 -0.44 -5.95 -23.87
C LEU A 63 0.17 -6.33 -25.22
N ALA A 64 1.40 -6.86 -25.24
CA ALA A 64 2.02 -7.32 -26.48
C ALA A 64 1.28 -8.53 -27.08
N GLU A 65 0.82 -9.46 -26.25
CA GLU A 65 0.00 -10.60 -26.68
C GLU A 65 -1.36 -10.14 -27.21
N TYR A 66 -2.03 -9.20 -26.51
CA TYR A 66 -3.27 -8.58 -26.98
C TYR A 66 -3.08 -7.87 -28.33
N ALA A 67 -1.99 -7.12 -28.49
CA ALA A 67 -1.72 -6.37 -29.71
C ALA A 67 -1.61 -7.29 -30.93
N VAL A 68 -0.91 -8.42 -30.81
CA VAL A 68 -0.81 -9.42 -31.89
C VAL A 68 -2.16 -10.08 -32.15
N ALA A 69 -2.89 -10.45 -31.10
CA ALA A 69 -4.20 -11.10 -31.25
C ALA A 69 -5.24 -10.22 -31.97
N ASN A 70 -5.06 -8.89 -31.93
CA ASN A 70 -5.97 -7.91 -32.55
C ASN A 70 -5.37 -7.21 -33.79
N GLY A 71 -4.24 -7.67 -34.33
CA GLY A 71 -3.64 -7.11 -35.55
C GLY A 71 -3.08 -5.69 -35.40
N LEU A 72 -2.68 -5.31 -34.19
CA LEU A 72 -2.15 -3.99 -33.83
C LEU A 72 -0.63 -3.92 -33.80
N GLU A 73 0.06 -5.05 -33.89
CA GLU A 73 1.51 -5.17 -33.74
C GLU A 73 2.29 -4.30 -34.75
N ASP A 74 1.69 -4.02 -35.91
CA ASP A 74 2.28 -3.19 -36.95
C ASP A 74 1.97 -1.70 -36.84
N GLU A 75 1.08 -1.31 -35.93
CA GLU A 75 0.80 0.11 -35.69
C GLU A 75 2.04 0.82 -35.12
N PRO A 76 2.27 2.11 -35.45
CA PRO A 76 3.43 2.85 -34.93
C PRO A 76 3.53 2.83 -33.41
N ALA A 77 2.40 2.69 -32.71
CA ALA A 77 2.36 2.66 -31.26
C ALA A 77 2.90 1.35 -30.64
N PHE A 78 2.99 0.27 -31.42
CA PHE A 78 3.30 -1.09 -30.97
C PHE A 78 4.57 -1.65 -31.61
N ALA A 79 4.79 -1.38 -32.90
CA ALA A 79 5.81 -2.02 -33.73
C ALA A 79 7.25 -1.93 -33.20
N TRP A 80 7.58 -0.87 -32.47
CA TRP A 80 8.95 -0.63 -31.97
C TRP A 80 9.29 -1.45 -30.72
N TRP A 81 8.32 -2.05 -30.02
CA TRP A 81 8.56 -2.75 -28.75
C TRP A 81 7.84 -4.10 -28.61
N VAL A 82 6.72 -4.34 -29.28
CA VAL A 82 5.97 -5.60 -29.20
C VAL A 82 6.85 -6.81 -29.61
N PRO A 83 7.56 -6.81 -30.76
CA PRO A 83 8.41 -7.95 -31.15
C PRO A 83 9.57 -8.22 -30.17
N TYR A 84 10.10 -7.17 -29.53
CA TYR A 84 11.15 -7.31 -28.53
C TYR A 84 10.60 -7.92 -27.23
N THR A 85 9.41 -7.49 -26.81
CA THR A 85 8.75 -7.93 -25.58
C THR A 85 8.38 -9.40 -25.65
N LEU A 86 7.77 -9.84 -26.76
CA LEU A 86 7.39 -11.24 -26.96
C LEU A 86 8.61 -12.16 -27.01
N ARG A 87 9.69 -11.77 -27.71
CA ARG A 87 10.95 -12.53 -27.73
C ARG A 87 11.58 -12.68 -26.34
N LYS A 88 11.33 -11.74 -25.43
CA LYS A 88 11.85 -11.77 -24.06
C LYS A 88 10.80 -12.15 -23.03
N ARG A 89 9.61 -12.61 -23.43
CA ARG A 89 8.47 -12.88 -22.54
C ARG A 89 8.88 -13.72 -21.35
N ASP A 90 9.42 -14.90 -21.60
CA ASP A 90 9.72 -15.87 -20.53
C ASP A 90 10.83 -15.33 -19.61
N ARG A 91 11.79 -14.57 -20.16
CA ARG A 91 12.83 -13.89 -19.38
C ARG A 91 12.23 -12.78 -18.50
N ILE A 92 11.28 -12.00 -19.02
CA ILE A 92 10.59 -10.93 -18.28
C ILE A 92 9.79 -11.57 -17.13
N ILE A 93 8.97 -12.58 -17.41
CA ILE A 93 8.18 -13.32 -16.41
C ILE A 93 9.10 -13.94 -15.34
N ALA A 94 10.16 -14.64 -15.75
CA ALA A 94 11.12 -15.23 -14.82
C ALA A 94 11.82 -14.16 -13.97
N SER A 95 12.14 -12.99 -14.53
CA SER A 95 12.77 -11.90 -13.79
C SER A 95 11.86 -11.28 -12.73
N VAL A 96 10.55 -11.16 -13.01
CA VAL A 96 9.53 -10.68 -12.06
C VAL A 96 9.41 -11.66 -10.89
N ASN A 97 9.27 -12.96 -11.18
CA ASN A 97 9.22 -14.00 -10.16
C ASN A 97 10.51 -14.06 -9.33
N LYS A 98 11.66 -13.89 -9.97
CA LYS A 98 12.97 -13.85 -9.28
C LYS A 98 13.13 -12.63 -8.37
N ARG A 99 12.61 -11.45 -8.75
CA ARG A 99 12.62 -10.25 -7.89
C ARG A 99 11.72 -10.44 -6.67
N TYR A 100 10.55 -11.05 -6.85
CA TYR A 100 9.62 -11.36 -5.76
C TYR A 100 10.24 -12.29 -4.70
N HIS A 101 11.17 -13.17 -5.09
CA HIS A 101 11.77 -14.17 -4.19
C HIS A 101 13.14 -13.82 -3.55
N LYS A 102 13.64 -12.58 -3.60
CA LYS A 102 15.09 -12.32 -3.45
C LYS A 102 15.66 -11.78 -2.13
N ARG A 103 14.97 -11.92 -0.99
CA ARG A 103 15.64 -11.81 0.32
C ARG A 103 15.13 -12.91 1.25
N THR A 104 15.60 -14.14 1.03
CA THR A 104 15.47 -15.20 2.04
C THR A 104 16.25 -14.85 3.30
N HIS A 105 17.29 -14.02 3.19
CA HIS A 105 18.12 -13.59 4.30
C HIS A 105 18.25 -12.06 4.33
N LYS A 106 18.30 -11.50 5.54
CA LYS A 106 18.65 -10.11 5.82
C LYS A 106 19.69 -10.10 6.93
N PHE A 107 20.85 -9.49 6.67
CA PHE A 107 22.00 -9.51 7.58
C PHE A 107 22.44 -10.93 8.00
N GLY A 108 22.42 -11.89 7.07
CA GLY A 108 22.78 -13.28 7.36
C GLY A 108 21.70 -14.10 8.08
N ILE A 109 20.60 -13.48 8.50
CA ILE A 109 19.49 -14.16 9.18
C ILE A 109 18.39 -14.50 8.19
N ARG A 110 17.96 -15.76 8.17
CA ARG A 110 16.82 -16.22 7.37
C ARG A 110 15.54 -15.53 7.83
N VAL A 111 14.83 -14.90 6.91
CA VAL A 111 13.58 -14.17 7.18
C VAL A 111 12.40 -15.03 6.71
N PRO A 112 11.51 -15.45 7.63
CA PRO A 112 10.35 -16.25 7.29
C PRO A 112 9.34 -15.45 6.48
N LYS A 113 8.49 -16.16 5.74
CA LYS A 113 7.34 -15.59 5.01
C LYS A 113 6.01 -15.91 5.65
N THR A 114 5.95 -16.96 6.46
CA THR A 114 4.74 -17.38 7.17
C THR A 114 5.06 -17.67 8.64
N VAL A 115 4.02 -17.80 9.45
CA VAL A 115 4.17 -18.13 10.88
C VAL A 115 4.73 -19.55 11.04
N GLU A 116 4.32 -20.48 10.18
CA GLU A 116 4.85 -21.84 10.13
C GLU A 116 6.35 -21.85 9.82
N GLU A 117 6.79 -21.07 8.82
CA GLU A 117 8.21 -20.96 8.50
C GLU A 117 9.00 -20.31 9.64
N ALA A 118 8.41 -19.33 10.33
CA ALA A 118 9.03 -18.69 11.49
C ALA A 118 9.28 -19.69 12.62
N ILE A 119 8.30 -20.51 12.96
CA ILE A 119 8.41 -21.58 13.97
C ILE A 119 9.47 -22.60 13.55
N GLN A 120 9.48 -23.01 12.28
CA GLN A 120 10.44 -23.97 11.76
C GLN A 120 11.88 -23.44 11.80
N ILE A 121 12.11 -22.17 11.43
CA ILE A 121 13.44 -21.54 11.51
C ILE A 121 13.92 -21.46 12.96
N ASP A 122 13.03 -21.12 13.89
CA ASP A 122 13.34 -21.06 15.32
C ASP A 122 13.74 -22.46 15.84
N LEU A 123 13.00 -23.51 15.47
CA LEU A 123 13.30 -24.90 15.80
C LEU A 123 14.65 -25.36 15.23
N GLU A 124 14.92 -25.10 13.94
CA GLU A 124 16.18 -25.43 13.27
C GLU A 124 17.38 -24.77 13.94
N ASN A 125 17.20 -23.54 14.45
CA ASN A 125 18.26 -22.78 15.10
C ASN A 125 18.29 -22.96 16.63
N GLY A 126 17.43 -23.79 17.20
CA GLY A 126 17.34 -24.02 18.65
C GLY A 126 17.04 -22.76 19.47
N ASN A 127 16.25 -21.81 18.93
CA ASN A 127 15.86 -20.58 19.64
C ASN A 127 14.38 -20.24 19.41
N THR A 128 13.92 -19.10 19.92
CA THR A 128 12.51 -18.64 19.85
C THR A 128 12.37 -17.23 19.27
N LEU A 129 13.39 -16.72 18.58
CA LEU A 129 13.49 -15.28 18.28
C LEU A 129 12.38 -14.76 17.38
N TRP A 130 11.89 -15.55 16.42
CA TRP A 130 10.76 -15.15 15.59
C TRP A 130 9.43 -15.31 16.33
N GLN A 131 9.26 -16.38 17.11
CA GLN A 131 8.08 -16.58 17.95
C GLN A 131 7.93 -15.48 19.01
N ASP A 132 9.03 -15.04 19.63
CA ASP A 132 9.05 -13.90 20.56
C ASP A 132 8.64 -12.60 19.87
N ALA A 133 9.06 -12.41 18.61
CA ALA A 133 8.65 -11.26 17.81
C ALA A 133 7.15 -11.29 17.47
N ILE A 134 6.61 -12.47 17.15
CA ILE A 134 5.17 -12.68 16.91
C ILE A 134 4.38 -12.41 18.19
N ALA A 135 4.78 -12.99 19.32
CA ALA A 135 4.12 -12.81 20.60
C ALA A 135 4.11 -11.33 21.03
N LYS A 136 5.23 -10.63 20.82
CA LYS A 136 5.34 -9.20 21.08
C LYS A 136 4.39 -8.37 20.23
N GLU A 137 4.30 -8.67 18.94
CA GLU A 137 3.38 -7.98 18.03
C GLU A 137 1.92 -8.23 18.43
N MET A 138 1.56 -9.50 18.63
CA MET A 138 0.20 -9.91 18.96
C MET A 138 -0.24 -9.36 20.33
N LYS A 139 0.67 -9.22 21.30
CA LYS A 139 0.38 -8.54 22.57
C LYS A 139 -0.15 -7.12 22.35
N ASN A 140 0.41 -6.37 21.40
CA ASN A 140 -0.01 -5.01 21.09
C ASN A 140 -1.25 -4.97 20.21
N VAL A 141 -1.35 -5.89 19.25
CA VAL A 141 -2.38 -5.86 18.20
C VAL A 141 -3.69 -6.51 18.64
N ARG A 142 -3.68 -7.41 19.62
CA ARG A 142 -4.87 -8.17 20.05
C ARG A 142 -6.02 -7.29 20.55
N VAL A 143 -5.74 -6.10 21.07
CA VAL A 143 -6.74 -5.09 21.45
C VAL A 143 -7.59 -4.60 20.27
N ALA A 144 -7.11 -4.73 19.03
CA ALA A 144 -7.89 -4.41 17.84
C ALA A 144 -8.93 -5.49 17.47
N PHE A 145 -8.90 -6.65 18.13
CA PHE A 145 -9.72 -7.81 17.80
C PHE A 145 -10.70 -8.17 18.91
N ASP A 146 -11.95 -8.35 18.54
CA ASP A 146 -13.01 -8.96 19.34
C ASP A 146 -13.17 -10.42 18.90
N ILE A 147 -12.44 -11.31 19.58
CA ILE A 147 -12.38 -12.74 19.28
C ILE A 147 -13.67 -13.41 19.78
N LYS A 148 -14.35 -14.11 18.88
CA LYS A 148 -15.60 -14.82 19.19
C LYS A 148 -15.34 -16.23 19.69
N ALA A 149 -16.35 -16.76 20.39
CA ALA A 149 -16.36 -18.13 20.85
C ALA A 149 -16.21 -19.11 19.67
N GLU A 150 -15.72 -20.30 19.99
CA GLU A 150 -15.54 -21.36 19.02
C GLU A 150 -16.88 -21.78 18.39
N GLY A 151 -16.90 -21.95 17.07
CA GLY A 151 -18.12 -22.26 16.33
C GLY A 151 -19.06 -21.07 16.06
N ALA A 152 -18.71 -19.85 16.50
CA ALA A 152 -19.48 -18.66 16.13
C ALA A 152 -19.48 -18.43 14.61
N SER A 153 -20.59 -17.94 14.08
CA SER A 153 -20.71 -17.54 12.67
C SER A 153 -20.23 -16.11 12.45
N ALA A 154 -19.84 -15.81 11.21
CA ALA A 154 -19.47 -14.47 10.81
C ALA A 154 -20.69 -13.52 10.94
N PRO A 155 -20.51 -12.30 11.46
CA PRO A 155 -21.60 -11.33 11.54
C PRO A 155 -22.15 -10.98 10.16
N VAL A 156 -23.48 -10.88 10.04
CA VAL A 156 -24.15 -10.48 8.80
C VAL A 156 -23.70 -9.08 8.38
N GLY A 157 -23.34 -8.92 7.11
CA GLY A 157 -22.90 -7.64 6.55
C GLY A 157 -21.46 -7.22 6.89
N PHE A 158 -20.65 -8.12 7.45
CA PHE A 158 -19.21 -7.91 7.60
C PHE A 158 -18.43 -8.64 6.51
N GLN A 159 -17.40 -7.98 5.98
CA GLN A 159 -16.53 -8.55 4.95
C GLN A 159 -15.39 -9.36 5.57
N GLU A 160 -15.11 -10.53 5.01
CA GLU A 160 -13.94 -11.33 5.42
C GLU A 160 -12.65 -10.75 4.82
N ILE A 161 -11.63 -10.59 5.66
CA ILE A 161 -10.27 -10.23 5.24
C ILE A 161 -9.26 -11.25 5.73
N LYS A 162 -8.16 -11.39 4.99
CA LYS A 162 -7.00 -12.17 5.44
C LYS A 162 -6.00 -11.26 6.15
N CYS A 163 -5.55 -11.65 7.32
CA CYS A 163 -4.38 -11.06 7.96
C CYS A 163 -3.14 -11.90 7.63
N HIS A 164 -1.98 -11.26 7.57
CA HIS A 164 -0.71 -11.94 7.34
C HIS A 164 0.40 -11.27 8.14
N MET A 165 1.39 -12.08 8.54
CA MET A 165 2.54 -11.60 9.29
C MET A 165 3.65 -11.17 8.34
N ILE A 166 4.17 -9.95 8.55
CA ILE A 166 5.33 -9.42 7.84
C ILE A 166 6.53 -9.46 8.77
N PHE A 167 7.59 -10.12 8.32
CA PHE A 167 8.82 -10.31 9.09
C PHE A 167 9.94 -9.40 8.58
N ASP A 168 10.76 -8.91 9.50
CA ASP A 168 11.93 -8.11 9.20
C ASP A 168 13.03 -8.28 10.25
N VAL A 169 14.26 -7.91 9.89
CA VAL A 169 15.42 -7.87 10.81
C VAL A 169 15.92 -6.43 10.91
N LYS A 170 16.05 -5.93 12.14
CA LYS A 170 16.60 -4.60 12.41
C LYS A 170 18.13 -4.61 12.35
N MET A 171 18.73 -3.58 11.75
CA MET A 171 20.18 -3.52 11.54
C MET A 171 20.95 -3.32 12.84
N GLU A 172 20.42 -2.52 13.76
CA GLU A 172 21.12 -2.09 14.99
C GLU A 172 21.54 -3.25 15.89
N ASN A 173 20.67 -4.27 16.03
CA ASN A 173 20.84 -5.35 16.99
C ASN A 173 20.37 -6.71 16.46
N PHE A 174 20.15 -6.81 15.15
CA PHE A 174 19.62 -8.00 14.49
C PHE A 174 18.31 -8.53 15.11
N ARG A 175 17.55 -7.66 15.78
CA ARG A 175 16.29 -8.02 16.42
C ARG A 175 15.28 -8.42 15.37
N ARG A 176 14.65 -9.57 15.59
CA ARG A 176 13.53 -10.09 14.80
C ARG A 176 12.33 -9.20 15.04
N LYS A 177 11.67 -8.83 13.96
CA LYS A 177 10.49 -7.97 13.99
C LYS A 177 9.38 -8.66 13.22
N ALA A 178 8.22 -8.75 13.83
CA ALA A 178 6.99 -9.20 13.20
C ALA A 178 6.00 -8.02 13.19
N ARG A 179 5.11 -7.99 12.19
CA ARG A 179 4.01 -7.05 12.09
C ARG A 179 2.79 -7.73 11.49
N LEU A 180 1.64 -7.62 12.16
CA LEU A 180 0.39 -8.12 11.60
C LEU A 180 -0.15 -7.08 10.62
N VAL A 181 -0.43 -7.51 9.39
CA VAL A 181 -0.95 -6.65 8.34
C VAL A 181 -2.28 -7.20 7.83
N ALA A 182 -3.30 -6.35 7.85
CA ALA A 182 -4.59 -6.65 7.27
C ALA A 182 -4.52 -6.60 5.73
N GLY A 183 -5.21 -7.53 5.08
CA GLY A 183 -5.33 -7.60 3.63
C GLY A 183 -6.34 -6.60 3.08
N GLY A 184 -6.14 -5.29 3.29
CA GLY A 184 -7.06 -4.25 2.81
C GLY A 184 -7.22 -4.18 1.29
N HIS A 185 -6.36 -4.84 0.52
CA HIS A 185 -6.58 -5.04 -0.92
C HIS A 185 -7.81 -5.90 -1.22
N MET A 186 -8.26 -6.71 -0.25
CA MET A 186 -9.47 -7.51 -0.33
C MET A 186 -10.72 -6.70 0.02
N THR A 187 -10.60 -5.56 0.72
CA THR A 187 -11.77 -4.80 1.14
C THR A 187 -12.33 -3.99 -0.01
N GLU A 188 -13.67 -3.86 -0.03
CA GLU A 188 -14.30 -2.89 -0.92
C GLU A 188 -13.82 -1.49 -0.55
N THR A 189 -13.72 -0.60 -1.54
CA THR A 189 -13.31 0.78 -1.25
C THR A 189 -14.40 1.42 -0.37
N PRO A 190 -14.06 1.88 0.84
CA PRO A 190 -15.05 2.48 1.73
C PRO A 190 -15.75 3.66 1.06
N ALA A 191 -17.06 3.80 1.29
CA ALA A 191 -17.84 4.94 0.77
C ALA A 191 -17.37 6.28 1.35
N THR A 192 -16.71 6.27 2.51
CA THR A 192 -16.10 7.43 3.16
C THR A 192 -14.73 7.75 2.56
N LEU A 193 -14.41 9.05 2.44
CA LEU A 193 -13.07 9.53 2.05
C LEU A 193 -11.97 8.81 2.85
N THR A 194 -11.20 7.97 2.18
CA THR A 194 -10.02 7.27 2.74
C THR A 194 -8.77 8.15 2.74
N TYR A 195 -8.91 9.44 2.42
CA TYR A 195 -7.80 10.36 2.28
C TYR A 195 -7.21 10.73 3.64
N ALA A 196 -6.05 10.14 3.93
CA ALA A 196 -5.10 10.68 4.88
C ALA A 196 -4.16 11.61 4.13
N SER A 197 -4.12 12.87 4.53
CA SER A 197 -3.10 13.81 4.07
C SER A 197 -1.71 13.35 4.50
N VAL A 198 -0.74 13.66 3.65
CA VAL A 198 0.68 13.44 3.94
C VAL A 198 1.27 14.80 4.32
N VAL A 199 2.11 14.82 5.35
CA VAL A 199 2.84 16.03 5.75
C VAL A 199 3.61 16.58 4.56
N SER A 200 3.33 17.83 4.21
CA SER A 200 4.05 18.55 3.15
C SER A 200 5.25 19.30 3.73
N ARG A 201 6.18 19.74 2.86
CA ARG A 201 7.32 20.55 3.29
C ARG A 201 6.86 21.91 3.81
N GLU A 202 5.78 22.39 3.23
CA GLU A 202 5.09 23.62 3.52
C GLU A 202 4.48 23.56 4.92
N SER A 203 3.82 22.44 5.29
CA SER A 203 3.32 22.19 6.65
C SER A 203 4.42 22.36 7.70
N VAL A 204 5.57 21.73 7.46
CA VAL A 204 6.73 21.78 8.36
C VAL A 204 7.29 23.21 8.45
N ARG A 205 7.42 23.92 7.32
CA ARG A 205 7.89 25.31 7.31
C ARG A 205 6.95 26.23 8.09
N ILE A 206 5.64 26.09 7.91
CA ILE A 206 4.63 26.87 8.65
C ILE A 206 4.77 26.60 10.15
N ALA A 207 4.85 25.33 10.55
CA ALA A 207 5.01 24.95 11.96
C ALA A 207 6.29 25.54 12.59
N LEU A 208 7.43 25.43 11.91
CA LEU A 208 8.71 25.97 12.40
C LEU A 208 8.73 27.51 12.42
N THR A 209 8.09 28.15 11.43
CA THR A 209 7.99 29.61 11.38
C THR A 209 7.15 30.13 12.55
N ILE A 210 5.99 29.50 12.82
CA ILE A 210 5.16 29.85 13.98
C ILE A 210 5.93 29.65 15.29
N ALA A 211 6.65 28.53 15.41
CA ALA A 211 7.49 28.28 16.59
C ALA A 211 8.54 29.37 16.79
N ALA A 212 9.27 29.76 15.73
CA ALA A 212 10.29 30.80 15.80
C ALA A 212 9.71 32.19 16.13
N LEU A 213 8.55 32.55 15.57
CA LEU A 213 7.90 33.84 15.83
C LEU A 213 7.39 33.98 17.27
N ASN A 214 7.12 32.86 17.94
CA ASN A 214 6.58 32.81 19.31
C ASN A 214 7.60 32.31 20.34
N ASP A 215 8.87 32.19 19.95
CA ASP A 215 9.97 31.68 20.79
C ASP A 215 9.66 30.32 21.45
N LEU A 216 9.02 29.41 20.69
CA LEU A 216 8.61 28.09 21.17
C LEU A 216 9.71 27.05 20.98
N GLN A 217 9.93 26.23 22.01
CA GLN A 217 10.77 25.04 21.89
C GLN A 217 10.09 23.97 21.02
N VAL A 218 10.76 23.55 19.95
CA VAL A 218 10.28 22.47 19.08
C VAL A 218 10.65 21.10 19.66
N LYS A 219 9.65 20.24 19.80
CA LYS A 219 9.80 18.84 20.22
C LYS A 219 9.24 17.91 19.14
N ALA A 220 9.90 16.77 18.95
CA ALA A 220 9.47 15.74 18.01
C ALA A 220 9.23 14.41 18.75
N GLY A 221 8.20 13.68 18.35
CA GLY A 221 7.86 12.37 18.90
C GLY A 221 7.20 11.49 17.83
N ASP A 222 7.33 10.17 18.02
CA ASP A 222 6.68 9.16 17.19
C ASP A 222 5.57 8.47 18.00
N ILE A 223 4.36 8.42 17.44
CA ILE A 223 3.23 7.75 18.09
C ILE A 223 3.30 6.26 17.75
N LEU A 224 3.77 5.47 18.71
CA LEU A 224 3.83 4.03 18.58
C LEU A 224 2.41 3.44 18.43
N ASN A 225 2.24 2.54 17.46
CA ASN A 225 0.99 1.84 17.21
C ASN A 225 -0.21 2.77 16.94
N ALA A 226 0.03 3.93 16.32
CA ALA A 226 -0.97 4.96 16.02
C ALA A 226 -2.33 4.41 15.54
N TYR A 227 -2.36 3.52 14.54
CA TYR A 227 -3.63 3.02 14.01
C TYR A 227 -4.47 2.24 15.04
N LEU A 228 -3.83 1.55 16.00
CA LEU A 228 -4.53 0.79 17.02
C LEU A 228 -5.21 1.66 18.08
N THR A 229 -5.03 2.98 18.06
CA THR A 229 -5.78 3.90 18.93
C THR A 229 -7.11 4.28 18.30
N ALA A 230 -7.21 4.26 16.97
CA ALA A 230 -8.40 4.71 16.26
C ALA A 230 -9.41 3.58 16.04
N PRO A 231 -10.72 3.87 16.14
CA PRO A 231 -11.76 2.92 15.74
C PRO A 231 -11.68 2.64 14.24
N VAL A 232 -12.00 1.41 13.85
CA VAL A 232 -12.07 1.05 12.42
C VAL A 232 -13.38 1.58 11.81
N SER A 233 -13.30 2.14 10.60
CA SER A 233 -14.51 2.58 9.86
C SER A 233 -15.18 1.44 9.08
N GLU A 234 -14.40 0.42 8.70
CA GLU A 234 -14.85 -0.73 7.90
C GLU A 234 -15.48 -1.82 8.79
N ARG A 235 -16.55 -2.47 8.31
CA ARG A 235 -17.16 -3.64 8.96
C ARG A 235 -16.49 -4.92 8.47
N ILE A 236 -15.40 -5.30 9.12
CA ILE A 236 -14.57 -6.43 8.69
C ILE A 236 -14.31 -7.43 9.80
N TRP A 237 -14.12 -8.68 9.40
CA TRP A 237 -13.73 -9.78 10.26
C TRP A 237 -12.64 -10.62 9.61
N CYS A 238 -11.90 -11.39 10.41
CA CYS A 238 -10.93 -12.35 9.90
C CYS A 238 -11.00 -13.67 10.67
N ARG A 239 -10.55 -14.74 10.04
CA ARG A 239 -10.25 -16.00 10.73
C ARG A 239 -8.86 -15.90 11.36
N CYS A 240 -8.77 -16.21 12.65
CA CYS A 240 -7.52 -16.19 13.41
C CYS A 240 -6.53 -17.22 12.83
N GLY A 241 -5.34 -16.76 12.43
CA GLY A 241 -4.22 -17.63 12.03
C GLY A 241 -3.44 -18.18 13.24
N LEU A 242 -2.33 -18.86 12.97
CA LEU A 242 -1.46 -19.43 14.00
C LEU A 242 -0.87 -18.37 14.95
N GLU A 243 -0.72 -17.13 14.48
CA GLU A 243 -0.27 -16.00 15.29
C GLU A 243 -1.19 -15.70 16.48
N PHE A 244 -2.45 -16.14 16.46
CA PHE A 244 -3.39 -15.99 17.58
C PHE A 244 -3.27 -17.09 18.64
N GLY A 245 -2.36 -18.06 18.45
CA GLY A 245 -2.12 -19.14 19.41
C GLY A 245 -3.37 -20.00 19.63
N GLN A 246 -3.86 -20.04 20.88
CA GLN A 246 -5.03 -20.86 21.27
C GLN A 246 -6.34 -20.45 20.57
N ASP A 247 -6.42 -19.22 20.06
CA ASP A 247 -7.59 -18.75 19.32
C ASP A 247 -7.52 -19.04 17.81
N ALA A 248 -6.48 -19.74 17.34
CA ALA A 248 -6.36 -20.12 15.94
C ALA A 248 -7.60 -20.86 15.44
N GLY A 249 -8.07 -20.50 14.25
CA GLY A 249 -9.29 -21.04 13.64
C GLY A 249 -10.59 -20.32 14.04
N ARG A 250 -10.60 -19.54 15.14
CA ARG A 250 -11.76 -18.75 15.57
C ARG A 250 -11.99 -17.53 14.68
N ILE A 251 -13.17 -16.93 14.81
CA ILE A 251 -13.53 -15.68 14.14
C ILE A 251 -13.19 -14.49 15.03
N ALA A 252 -12.57 -13.46 14.47
CA ALA A 252 -12.32 -12.20 15.15
C ALA A 252 -12.90 -11.02 14.37
N ILE A 253 -13.66 -10.17 15.06
CA ILE A 253 -14.14 -8.90 14.51
C ILE A 253 -13.07 -7.84 14.74
N VAL A 254 -12.73 -7.08 13.70
CA VAL A 254 -11.81 -5.95 13.85
C VAL A 254 -12.59 -4.76 14.42
N LYS A 255 -12.09 -4.18 15.52
CA LYS A 255 -12.70 -3.02 16.20
C LYS A 255 -11.86 -1.75 16.08
N ARG A 256 -10.56 -1.88 15.78
CA ARG A 256 -9.63 -0.75 15.65
C ARG A 256 -8.88 -0.82 14.33
N ALA A 257 -8.43 0.32 13.83
CA ALA A 257 -7.76 0.40 12.54
C ALA A 257 -6.47 -0.43 12.54
N LEU A 258 -6.32 -1.31 11.55
CA LEU A 258 -5.15 -2.17 11.39
C LEU A 258 -4.23 -1.66 10.28
N TYR A 259 -2.93 -1.92 10.40
CA TYR A 259 -2.03 -1.64 9.29
C TYR A 259 -2.44 -2.44 8.05
N GLY A 260 -2.48 -1.80 6.88
CA GLY A 260 -2.85 -2.44 5.61
C GLY A 260 -4.31 -2.32 5.18
N LEU A 261 -5.22 -1.79 6.02
CA LEU A 261 -6.55 -1.41 5.57
C LEU A 261 -6.51 -0.11 4.75
N LYS A 262 -7.47 0.05 3.83
CA LYS A 262 -7.60 1.24 3.00
C LYS A 262 -7.95 2.49 3.83
N SER A 263 -8.77 2.35 4.87
CA SER A 263 -9.23 3.47 5.70
C SER A 263 -8.36 3.80 6.92
N SER A 264 -7.30 3.03 7.21
CA SER A 264 -6.58 3.16 8.49
C SER A 264 -5.94 4.53 8.71
N GLY A 265 -5.33 5.10 7.67
CA GLY A 265 -4.75 6.43 7.75
C GLY A 265 -5.81 7.49 8.06
N ALA A 266 -6.94 7.45 7.36
CA ALA A 266 -8.04 8.39 7.57
C ALA A 266 -8.70 8.21 8.95
N SER A 267 -8.89 6.96 9.39
CA SER A 267 -9.43 6.63 10.71
C SER A 267 -8.57 7.24 11.83
N PHE A 268 -7.24 7.07 11.72
CA PHE A 268 -6.32 7.66 12.69
C PHE A 268 -6.30 9.18 12.64
N ARG A 269 -6.25 9.78 11.44
CA ARG A 269 -6.28 11.23 11.27
C ARG A 269 -7.53 11.84 11.91
N ASN A 270 -8.70 11.28 11.64
CA ASN A 270 -9.98 11.77 12.18
C ASN A 270 -10.01 11.63 13.70
N HIS A 271 -9.59 10.48 14.22
CA HIS A 271 -9.51 10.26 15.65
C HIS A 271 -8.55 11.25 16.34
N LEU A 272 -7.38 11.49 15.74
CA LEU A 272 -6.44 12.51 16.25
C LEU A 272 -7.05 13.90 16.19
N ALA A 273 -7.74 14.27 15.10
CA ALA A 273 -8.41 15.55 14.96
C ALA A 273 -9.47 15.78 16.06
N ASP A 274 -10.25 14.75 16.39
CA ASP A 274 -11.24 14.82 17.47
C ASP A 274 -10.55 15.05 18.83
N CYS A 275 -9.50 14.28 19.15
CA CYS A 275 -8.70 14.48 20.36
C CYS A 275 -8.09 15.90 20.43
N MET A 276 -7.58 16.43 19.31
CA MET A 276 -7.00 17.77 19.27
C MET A 276 -8.06 18.84 19.55
N ARG A 277 -9.28 18.70 19.02
CA ARG A 277 -10.40 19.61 19.32
C ARG A 277 -10.80 19.54 20.80
N GLU A 278 -10.85 18.34 21.38
CA GLU A 278 -11.14 18.15 22.81
C GLU A 278 -10.09 18.83 23.71
N LEU A 279 -8.83 18.83 23.29
CA LEU A 279 -7.73 19.54 23.96
C LEU A 279 -7.72 21.06 23.71
N GLY A 280 -8.69 21.58 22.94
CA GLY A 280 -8.84 23.00 22.64
C GLY A 280 -7.93 23.52 21.50
N TYR A 281 -7.27 22.63 20.75
CA TYR A 281 -6.55 23.02 19.54
C TYR A 281 -7.52 23.25 18.38
N LYS A 282 -7.10 24.09 17.44
CA LYS A 282 -7.81 24.39 16.19
C LYS A 282 -6.90 24.13 15.00
N PRO A 283 -7.44 23.63 13.87
CA PRO A 283 -6.65 23.44 12.66
C PRO A 283 -6.25 24.80 12.07
N CYS A 284 -5.05 24.86 11.52
CA CYS A 284 -4.54 26.01 10.78
C CYS A 284 -5.30 26.14 9.45
N GLN A 285 -5.59 27.38 9.03
CA GLN A 285 -6.26 27.63 7.75
C GLN A 285 -5.39 27.29 6.54
N ALA A 286 -4.08 27.49 6.66
CA ALA A 286 -3.13 27.19 5.60
C ALA A 286 -2.90 25.67 5.43
N ASP A 287 -2.99 24.92 6.54
CA ASP A 287 -2.86 23.47 6.54
C ASP A 287 -3.72 22.84 7.66
N PRO A 288 -4.80 22.12 7.32
CA PRO A 288 -5.71 21.52 8.31
C PRO A 288 -5.08 20.46 9.23
N ASP A 289 -3.88 19.95 8.92
CA ASP A 289 -3.17 18.98 9.76
C ASP A 289 -2.15 19.61 10.69
N LEU A 290 -1.94 20.92 10.58
CA LEU A 290 -1.25 21.70 11.60
C LEU A 290 -2.26 22.24 12.60
N TRP A 291 -2.05 21.91 13.88
CA TRP A 291 -2.97 22.29 14.96
C TRP A 291 -2.34 23.34 15.87
N LEU A 292 -3.10 24.39 16.16
CA LEU A 292 -2.66 25.55 16.94
C LEU A 292 -3.58 25.74 18.14
N LYS A 293 -3.00 26.07 19.29
CA LYS A 293 -3.73 26.46 20.50
C LYS A 293 -3.14 27.77 21.02
N PRO A 294 -3.94 28.84 21.12
CA PRO A 294 -3.49 30.08 21.74
C PRO A 294 -3.16 29.83 23.21
N GLU A 295 -2.00 30.30 23.64
CA GLU A 295 -1.54 30.25 25.03
C GLU A 295 -0.96 31.62 25.41
N VAL A 296 -1.11 32.00 26.67
CA VAL A 296 -0.61 33.29 27.16
C VAL A 296 0.79 33.09 27.72
N ARG A 297 1.74 33.90 27.26
CA ARG A 297 3.09 33.92 27.81
C ARG A 297 3.06 34.35 29.27
N PRO A 298 3.61 33.55 30.21
CA PRO A 298 3.60 33.90 31.63
C PRO A 298 4.36 35.19 31.96
N GLU A 299 5.33 35.55 31.12
CA GLU A 299 6.29 36.63 31.38
C GLU A 299 5.72 38.02 31.08
N ASP A 300 5.00 38.17 29.97
CA ASP A 300 4.53 39.47 29.45
C ASP A 300 3.01 39.51 29.23
N GLY A 301 2.29 38.40 29.44
CA GLY A 301 0.85 38.31 29.21
C GLY A 301 0.45 38.36 27.73
N PHE A 302 1.40 38.25 26.79
CA PHE A 302 1.12 38.25 25.37
C PHE A 302 0.45 36.93 24.97
N LYS A 303 -0.66 37.02 24.23
CA LYS A 303 -1.49 35.90 23.79
C LYS A 303 -1.30 35.58 22.32
#